data_AF-A0A9W5R7B7-F1
#
_entry.id   AF-A0A9W5R7B7-F1
#
_cell.length_a   1.000
_cell.length_b   1.000
_cell.length_c   1.000
_cell.angle_alpha   90.00
_cell.angle_beta   90.00
_cell.angle_gamma   90.00
#
_symmetry.space_group_name_H-M   'P 1'
#
loop_
_entity.id
_entity.type
_entity.pdbx_description
1 polymer ?
#
loop_
_entity_poly.entity_id
_entity_poly.type
_entity_poly.pdbx_seq_one_letter_code
_entity_poly.pdbx_strand_id
1 'polypeptide(L)'
;MEPLINAILYFVFLFGALFLILGTALVLLIAAALPVIWKKNLSFLMISLGINILVIPLSFFIGGMATDSPGSTIHDFWEVFLFIQIFPFLLVLLSLVWWLVRRKKAKVHV
;
A
#
# COMPACT_ATOMS: atom_id res chain seq x y z
N MET A 1 26.03 26.45 -0.85
CA MET A 1 24.58 26.63 -0.61
C MET A 1 23.76 25.61 -1.39
N GLU A 2 24.05 25.38 -2.67
CA GLU A 2 23.45 24.31 -3.50
C GLU A 2 23.27 22.93 -2.83
N PRO A 3 24.29 22.31 -2.20
CA PRO A 3 24.13 20.97 -1.62
C PRO A 3 23.16 20.94 -0.42
N LEU A 4 23.07 22.03 0.34
CA LEU A 4 22.16 22.14 1.48
C LEU A 4 20.71 22.27 1.02
N ILE A 5 20.45 23.09 0.00
CA ILE A 5 19.11 23.27 -0.58
C ILE A 5 18.61 21.95 -1.17
N ASN A 6 19.46 21.23 -1.90
CA ASN A 6 19.12 19.92 -2.46
C ASN A 6 18.81 18.88 -1.38
N ALA A 7 19.60 18.85 -0.29
CA ALA A 7 19.33 17.98 0.84
C ALA A 7 17.99 18.30 1.52
N ILE A 8 17.67 19.58 1.71
CA ILE A 8 16.38 20.02 2.28
C ILE A 8 15.23 19.61 1.36
N LEU A 9 15.34 19.85 0.05
CA LEU A 9 14.31 19.48 -0.93
C LEU A 9 14.08 17.97 -0.95
N TYR A 10 15.14 17.17 -0.92
CA TYR A 10 15.05 15.72 -0.83
C TYR A 10 14.33 15.26 0.43
N PHE A 11 14.66 15.85 1.58
CA PHE A 11 14.03 15.54 2.85
C PHE A 11 12.54 15.91 2.85
N VAL A 12 12.19 17.11 2.38
CA VAL A 12 10.79 17.55 2.24
C VAL A 12 10.01 16.61 1.32
N PHE A 13 10.60 16.20 0.20
CA PHE A 13 9.97 15.26 -0.72
C PHE A 13 9.75 13.89 -0.07
N LEU A 14 10.75 13.34 0.60
CA LEU A 14 10.67 12.03 1.24
C LEU A 14 9.61 12.01 2.35
N PHE A 15 9.65 12.98 3.27
CA PHE A 15 8.68 13.07 4.36
C PHE A 15 7.28 13.44 3.87
N GLY A 16 7.18 14.28 2.84
CA GLY A 16 5.93 14.59 2.17
C GLY A 16 5.29 13.34 1.56
N ALA A 17 6.06 12.54 0.82
CA ALA A 17 5.59 11.28 0.24
C ALA A 17 5.15 10.28 1.32
N LEU A 18 5.96 10.10 2.38
CA LEU A 18 5.60 9.21 3.50
C LEU A 18 4.31 9.66 4.19
N PHE A 19 4.16 10.96 4.46
CA PHE A 19 2.94 11.51 5.06
C PHE A 19 1.71 11.25 4.18
N LEU A 20 1.83 11.43 2.87
CA LEU A 20 0.74 11.15 1.92
C LEU A 20 0.37 9.67 1.87
N ILE A 21 1.36 8.78 1.87
CA ILE A 21 1.14 7.32 1.89
C ILE A 21 0.41 6.91 3.18
N LEU A 22 0.93 7.31 4.34
CA LEU A 22 0.35 6.99 5.64
C LEU A 22 -1.03 7.61 5.82
N GLY A 23 -1.20 8.87 5.42
CA GLY A 23 -2.48 9.58 5.45
C GLY A 23 -3.53 8.91 4.57
N THR A 24 -3.17 8.51 3.35
CA THR A 24 -4.07 7.78 2.44
C THR A 24 -4.49 6.45 3.04
N ALA A 25 -3.55 5.66 3.56
CA ALA A 25 -3.86 4.41 4.22
C ALA A 25 -4.81 4.60 5.41
N LEU A 26 -4.54 5.59 6.27
CA LEU A 26 -5.38 5.91 7.42
C LEU A 26 -6.80 6.29 7.00
N VAL A 27 -6.95 7.15 5.99
CA VAL A 27 -8.26 7.54 5.44
C VAL A 27 -9.02 6.32 4.94
N LEU A 28 -8.36 5.39 4.24
CA LEU A 28 -9.00 4.15 3.78
C LEU A 28 -9.45 3.26 4.94
N LEU A 29 -8.61 3.11 5.97
CA LEU A 29 -8.94 2.31 7.16
C LEU A 29 -10.11 2.91 7.94
N ILE A 30 -10.15 4.24 8.13
CA ILE A 30 -11.28 4.93 8.77
C ILE A 30 -12.54 4.78 7.92
N ALA A 31 -12.45 5.04 6.62
CA ALA A 31 -13.59 4.94 5.72
C ALA A 31 -14.14 3.50 5.64
N ALA A 32 -13.30 2.47 5.85
CA ALA A 32 -13.74 1.09 5.95
C ALA A 32 -14.77 0.84 7.06
N ALA A 33 -14.71 1.62 8.15
CA ALA A 33 -15.65 1.55 9.27
C ALA A 33 -16.94 2.34 9.04
N LEU A 34 -17.02 3.14 7.95
CA LEU A 34 -18.18 3.99 7.70
C LEU A 34 -19.40 3.14 7.30
N PRO A 35 -20.62 3.42 7.82
CA PRO A 35 -21.81 2.61 7.54
C PRO A 35 -22.14 2.49 6.04
N VAL A 36 -21.87 3.53 5.26
CA VAL A 36 -22.10 3.54 3.80
C VAL A 36 -21.23 2.52 3.06
N ILE A 37 -20.01 2.30 3.53
CA ILE A 37 -19.05 1.34 2.97
C ILE A 37 -19.42 -0.07 3.40
N TRP A 38 -19.77 -0.24 4.67
CA TRP A 38 -20.16 -1.51 5.24
C TRP A 38 -21.40 -2.09 4.55
N LYS A 39 -22.44 -1.26 4.34
CA LYS A 39 -23.65 -1.63 3.59
C LYS A 39 -23.37 -2.14 2.17
N LYS A 40 -22.28 -1.67 1.55
CA LYS A 40 -21.87 -2.09 0.20
C LYS A 40 -20.91 -3.28 0.19
N ASN A 41 -20.59 -3.86 1.35
CA ASN A 41 -19.58 -4.90 1.52
C ASN A 41 -18.16 -4.49 1.05
N LEU A 42 -17.85 -3.19 1.02
CA LEU A 42 -16.52 -2.69 0.58
C LEU A 42 -15.48 -2.66 1.70
N SER A 43 -15.88 -2.80 2.97
CA SER A 43 -14.97 -2.62 4.11
C SER A 43 -13.73 -3.52 4.01
N PHE A 44 -13.91 -4.78 3.60
CA PHE A 44 -12.78 -5.71 3.46
C PHE A 44 -11.79 -5.27 2.36
N LEU A 45 -12.30 -4.76 1.23
CA LEU A 45 -11.47 -4.22 0.15
C LEU A 45 -10.72 -2.97 0.62
N MET A 46 -11.39 -2.06 1.33
CA MET A 46 -10.77 -0.84 1.85
C MET A 46 -9.68 -1.14 2.90
N ILE A 47 -9.91 -2.09 3.80
CA ILE A 47 -8.90 -2.53 4.76
C ILE A 47 -7.69 -3.14 4.05
N SER A 48 -7.93 -4.03 3.08
CA SER A 48 -6.83 -4.64 2.31
C SER A 48 -6.00 -3.62 1.54
N LEU A 49 -6.64 -2.60 0.96
CA LEU A 49 -5.95 -1.50 0.28
C LEU A 49 -5.15 -0.64 1.27
N GLY A 50 -5.74 -0.31 2.43
CA GLY A 50 -5.03 0.40 3.49
C GLY A 50 -3.77 -0.34 3.94
N ILE A 51 -3.87 -1.64 4.21
CA ILE A 51 -2.71 -2.49 4.56
C ILE A 51 -1.70 -2.52 3.42
N ASN A 52 -2.13 -2.69 2.16
CA ASN A 52 -1.20 -2.70 1.02
C ASN A 52 -0.39 -1.41 0.94
N ILE A 53 -1.03 -0.25 1.11
CA ILE A 53 -0.37 1.06 1.11
C ILE A 53 0.59 1.20 2.30
N LEU A 54 0.24 0.73 3.50
CA LEU A 54 1.13 0.75 4.67
C LEU A 54 2.38 -0.11 4.50
N VAL A 55 2.29 -1.21 3.74
CA VAL A 55 3.44 -2.10 3.51
C VAL A 55 4.41 -1.51 2.48
N ILE A 56 3.97 -0.61 1.58
CA ILE A 56 4.84 -0.03 0.53
C ILE A 56 6.10 0.65 1.11
N PRO A 57 6.03 1.55 2.12
CA PRO A 57 7.24 2.12 2.70
C PRO A 57 8.17 1.09 3.34
N LEU A 58 7.58 0.07 3.97
CA LEU A 58 8.34 -1.00 4.63
C LEU A 58 9.08 -1.86 3.59
N SER A 59 8.40 -2.27 2.52
CA SER A 59 9.00 -3.05 1.43
C SER A 59 10.04 -2.25 0.67
N PHE A 60 9.80 -0.94 0.46
CA PHE A 60 10.79 -0.04 -0.14
C PHE A 60 12.04 0.12 0.73
N PHE A 61 11.86 0.29 2.04
CA PHE A 61 12.98 0.44 2.98
C PHE A 61 13.84 -0.84 3.04
N ILE A 62 13.21 -2.01 3.19
CA ILE A 62 13.94 -3.29 3.26
C ILE A 62 14.58 -3.63 1.91
N GLY A 63 13.88 -3.38 0.80
CA GLY A 63 14.46 -3.53 -0.54
C GLY A 63 15.68 -2.63 -0.73
N GLY A 64 15.66 -1.40 -0.21
CA GLY A 64 16.83 -0.50 -0.21
C GLY A 64 18.01 -1.11 0.54
N MET A 65 17.79 -1.63 1.75
CA MET A 65 18.84 -2.30 2.54
C MET A 65 19.41 -3.55 1.84
N ALA A 66 18.62 -4.23 0.99
CA ALA A 66 19.12 -5.37 0.21
C ALA A 66 20.22 -4.97 -0.80
N THR A 67 20.30 -3.68 -1.15
CA THR A 67 21.29 -3.13 -2.08
C THR A 67 22.55 -2.57 -1.40
N ASP A 68 22.70 -2.76 -0.09
CA ASP A 68 23.86 -2.23 0.65
C ASP A 68 25.13 -3.07 0.47
N SER A 69 25.00 -4.34 0.02
CA SER A 69 26.15 -5.22 -0.12
C SER A 69 26.96 -4.96 -1.42
N PRO A 70 28.31 -5.06 -1.38
CA PRO A 70 29.12 -4.94 -2.59
C PRO A 70 28.76 -6.03 -3.62
N GLY A 71 28.39 -5.61 -4.83
CA GLY A 71 27.96 -6.52 -5.90
C GLY A 71 26.45 -6.78 -5.96
N SER A 72 25.68 -6.23 -5.03
CA SER A 72 24.21 -6.19 -5.18
C SER A 72 23.78 -5.28 -6.33
N THR A 73 22.59 -5.56 -6.83
CA THR A 73 22.00 -4.91 -7.99
C THR A 73 20.58 -4.46 -7.69
N ILE A 74 19.99 -3.70 -8.61
CA ILE A 74 18.57 -3.35 -8.54
C ILE A 74 17.65 -4.58 -8.57
N HIS A 75 18.13 -5.75 -9.03
CA HIS A 75 17.36 -6.99 -8.95
C HIS A 75 17.11 -7.40 -7.50
N ASP A 76 18.11 -7.28 -6.63
CA ASP A 76 18.00 -7.64 -5.20
C ASP A 76 16.97 -6.75 -4.48
N PHE A 77 16.90 -5.47 -4.87
CA PHE A 77 15.83 -4.56 -4.43
C PHE A 77 14.45 -5.09 -4.82
N TRP A 78 14.24 -5.41 -6.11
CA TRP A 78 12.93 -5.83 -6.61
C TRP A 78 12.50 -7.17 -6.05
N GLU A 79 13.44 -8.10 -5.87
CA GLU A 79 13.20 -9.40 -5.27
C GLU A 79 12.61 -9.25 -3.86
N VAL A 80 13.28 -8.49 -3.00
CA VAL A 80 12.83 -8.27 -1.61
C VAL A 80 11.55 -7.43 -1.57
N PHE A 81 11.47 -6.37 -2.38
CA PHE A 81 10.29 -5.52 -2.45
C PHE A 81 9.04 -6.34 -2.82
N LEU A 82 9.11 -7.11 -3.91
CA LEU A 82 7.98 -7.91 -4.39
C LEU A 82 7.68 -9.08 -3.45
N PHE A 83 8.70 -9.68 -2.83
CA PHE A 83 8.50 -10.75 -1.85
C PHE A 83 7.68 -10.28 -0.64
N ILE A 84 7.94 -9.07 -0.14
CA ILE A 84 7.14 -8.48 0.94
C ILE A 84 5.75 -8.09 0.42
N GLN A 85 5.68 -7.51 -0.78
CA GLN A 85 4.43 -6.98 -1.34
C GLN A 85 3.46 -8.07 -1.83
N ILE A 86 3.91 -9.31 -2.03
CA ILE A 86 3.06 -10.41 -2.50
C ILE A 86 1.89 -10.68 -1.55
N PHE A 87 2.13 -10.64 -0.24
CA PHE A 87 1.10 -10.87 0.78
C PHE A 87 -0.02 -9.82 0.72
N PRO A 88 0.27 -8.50 0.79
CA PRO A 88 -0.77 -7.50 0.67
C PRO A 88 -1.41 -7.46 -0.74
N PHE A 89 -0.69 -7.80 -1.81
CA PHE A 89 -1.30 -7.91 -3.14
C PHE A 89 -2.32 -9.05 -3.22
N LEU A 90 -1.99 -10.22 -2.68
CA LEU A 90 -2.92 -11.35 -2.60
C LEU A 90 -4.14 -11.01 -1.74
N LEU A 91 -3.96 -10.27 -0.64
CA LEU A 91 -5.05 -9.80 0.21
C LEU A 91 -6.02 -8.88 -0.56
N VAL A 92 -5.48 -7.93 -1.34
CA VAL A 92 -6.29 -7.03 -2.19
C VAL A 92 -7.00 -7.79 -3.31
N LEU A 93 -6.33 -8.76 -3.95
CA LEU A 93 -6.94 -9.56 -4.99
C LEU A 93 -8.09 -10.41 -4.44
N LEU A 94 -7.88 -11.07 -3.31
CA LEU A 94 -8.89 -11.87 -2.63
C LEU A 94 -10.10 -11.03 -2.22
N SER A 95 -9.85 -9.85 -1.63
CA SER A 95 -10.93 -8.95 -1.21
C SER A 95 -11.72 -8.39 -2.39
N LEU A 96 -11.05 -8.12 -3.51
CA LEU A 96 -11.69 -7.69 -4.76
C LEU A 96 -12.59 -8.78 -5.33
N VAL A 97 -12.08 -10.01 -5.48
CA VAL A 97 -12.86 -11.16 -5.97
C VAL A 97 -14.06 -11.40 -5.06
N TRP A 98 -13.85 -11.40 -3.74
CA TRP A 98 -14.91 -11.57 -2.76
C TRP A 98 -16.00 -10.51 -2.89
N TRP A 99 -15.62 -9.25 -3.05
CA TRP A 99 -16.56 -8.15 -3.24
C TRP A 99 -17.35 -8.29 -4.56
N LEU A 100 -16.68 -8.66 -5.67
CA LEU A 100 -17.34 -8.89 -6.95
C LEU A 100 -18.39 -10.02 -6.88
N VAL A 101 -18.07 -11.13 -6.21
CA VAL A 101 -19.00 -12.25 -6.01
C VAL A 101 -20.22 -11.81 -5.19
N ARG A 102 -20.02 -11.08 -4.09
CA ARG A 102 -21.14 -10.57 -3.26
C ARG A 102 -22.03 -9.59 -4.01
N ARG A 103 -21.47 -8.74 -4.87
CA ARG A 103 -22.28 -7.82 -5.71
C ARG A 103 -23.19 -8.56 -6.69
N LYS A 104 -22.75 -9.70 -7.24
CA LYS A 104 -23.61 -10.51 -8.12
C LYS A 104 -24.78 -11.13 -7.38
N LYS A 105 -24.58 -11.67 -6.17
CA LYS A 105 -25.66 -12.27 -5.37
C LYS A 105 -26.76 -11.27 -4.98
N ALA A 106 -26.38 -10.02 -4.72
CA ALA A 106 -27.33 -8.95 -4.43
C ALA A 106 -28.23 -8.57 -5.62
N LYS A 107 -27.80 -8.83 -6.87
CA LYS A 107 -28.60 -8.55 -8.08
C LYS A 107 -29.51 -9.70 -8.52
N VAL A 108 -29.23 -10.93 -8.06
CA VAL A 108 -30.00 -12.14 -8.43
C VAL A 108 -31.22 -12.36 -7.51
N HIS A 109 -31.24 -11.72 -6.34
CA HIS A 109 -32.37 -11.77 -5.39
C HIS A 109 -33.28 -10.53 -5.48
N VAL A 110 -33.29 -9.83 -6.61
CA VAL A 110 -34.24 -8.73 -6.91
C VAL A 110 -35.27 -9.25 -7.90
#